data_AF-A0A969NYI9-F1
#
_entry.id   AF-A0A969NYI9-F1
#
_cell.length_a   1.000
_cell.length_b   1.000
_cell.length_c   1.000
_cell.angle_alpha   90.00
_cell.angle_beta   90.00
_cell.angle_gamma   90.00
#
_symmetry.space_group_name_H-M   'P 1'
#
loop_
_entity.id
_entity.type
_entity.pdbx_description
1 polymer ?
#
loop_
_entity_poly.entity_id
_entity_poly.type
_entity_poly.pdbx_seq_one_letter_code
_entity_poly.pdbx_strand_id
1 'polypeptide(L)'
;MQPIVKRLRFSEKTRYQIITLKTKTKIPTYAAICRWGFCYSLSQDSIPSPVKLLFDSSLEISWETFIGDTGVAIPAALMQFCYQKGLPLNSESIQRQFELHLARGIAYLVGIKPSGIDDFIGLALDSNKVLPEKIADSSAESIPTKIAAIDIPRAEVKTLAQAKPIKLVWQLNSCDEVRKGKK
;
A
#
# COMPACT_ATOMS: atom_id res chain seq x y z
N MET A 1 -13.61 -6.43 10.13
CA MET A 1 -13.19 -5.06 9.73
C MET A 1 -14.24 -4.52 8.78
N GLN A 2 -14.59 -3.23 8.85
CA GLN A 2 -15.53 -2.64 7.89
C GLN A 2 -14.91 -2.59 6.48
N PRO A 3 -15.65 -2.95 5.43
CA PRO A 3 -15.14 -2.90 4.06
C PRO A 3 -14.99 -1.44 3.58
N ILE A 4 -13.99 -1.16 2.73
CA ILE A 4 -13.82 0.18 2.14
C ILE A 4 -14.96 0.47 1.15
N VAL A 5 -15.32 -0.54 0.35
CA VAL A 5 -16.49 -0.54 -0.54
C VAL A 5 -17.23 -1.85 -0.39
N LYS A 6 -18.55 -1.88 -0.59
CA LYS A 6 -19.32 -3.14 -0.56
C LYS A 6 -18.99 -4.04 -1.75
N ARG A 7 -18.90 -3.43 -2.93
CA ARG A 7 -18.56 -4.09 -4.20
C ARG A 7 -17.67 -3.17 -5.01
N LEU A 8 -16.71 -3.74 -5.69
CA LEU A 8 -15.90 -3.07 -6.69
C LEU A 8 -16.74 -2.94 -7.96
N ARG A 9 -16.89 -1.71 -8.45
CA ARG A 9 -17.52 -1.39 -9.74
C ARG A 9 -16.47 -0.80 -10.66
N PHE A 10 -16.65 -0.97 -11.95
CA PHE A 10 -15.65 -0.57 -12.95
C PHE A 10 -16.29 0.22 -14.09
N SER A 11 -15.46 1.00 -14.79
CA SER A 11 -15.82 1.51 -16.12
C SER A 11 -15.76 0.39 -17.15
N GLU A 12 -16.50 0.51 -18.26
CA GLU A 12 -16.41 -0.42 -19.38
C GLU A 12 -14.98 -0.52 -19.93
N LYS A 13 -14.25 0.60 -19.95
CA LYS A 13 -12.81 0.60 -20.29
C LYS A 13 -12.00 -0.29 -19.36
N THR A 14 -12.15 -0.12 -18.04
CA THR A 14 -11.41 -0.90 -17.04
C THR A 14 -11.79 -2.37 -17.08
N ARG A 15 -13.08 -2.68 -17.29
CA ARG A 15 -13.55 -4.05 -17.52
C ARG A 15 -12.83 -4.70 -18.70
N TYR A 16 -12.77 -4.03 -19.84
CA TYR A 16 -12.08 -4.55 -21.02
C TYR A 16 -10.59 -4.81 -20.76
N GLN A 17 -9.93 -3.90 -20.03
CA GLN A 17 -8.55 -4.06 -19.60
C GLN A 17 -8.35 -5.31 -18.72
N ILE A 18 -9.23 -5.52 -17.74
CA ILE A 18 -9.20 -6.69 -16.85
C ILE A 18 -9.38 -7.99 -17.65
N ILE A 19 -10.34 -8.03 -18.58
CA ILE A 19 -10.57 -9.21 -19.44
C ILE A 19 -9.34 -9.49 -20.31
N THR A 20 -8.74 -8.44 -20.88
CA THR A 20 -7.53 -8.56 -21.71
C THR A 20 -6.36 -9.14 -20.89
N LEU A 21 -6.13 -8.62 -19.68
CA LEU A 21 -5.10 -9.12 -18.79
C LEU A 21 -5.34 -10.58 -18.41
N LYS A 22 -6.59 -10.96 -18.11
CA LYS A 22 -6.96 -12.35 -17.80
C LYS A 22 -6.62 -13.30 -18.94
N THR A 23 -6.99 -12.94 -20.16
CA THR A 23 -6.77 -13.78 -21.34
C THR A 23 -5.29 -14.01 -21.63
N LYS A 24 -4.46 -12.98 -21.41
CA LYS A 24 -3.01 -13.02 -21.63
C LYS A 24 -2.29 -13.80 -20.54
N THR A 25 -2.51 -13.43 -19.29
CA THR A 25 -1.74 -13.93 -18.13
C THR A 25 -2.19 -15.31 -17.63
N LYS A 26 -3.35 -15.79 -18.09
CA LYS A 26 -4.00 -17.03 -17.64
C LYS A 26 -4.31 -17.09 -16.14
N ILE A 27 -4.30 -15.93 -15.45
CA ILE A 27 -4.75 -15.84 -14.06
C ILE A 27 -6.28 -16.07 -14.01
N PRO A 28 -6.78 -17.03 -13.22
CA PRO A 28 -8.17 -17.48 -13.34
C PRO A 28 -9.19 -16.44 -12.83
N THR A 29 -8.81 -15.63 -11.84
CA THR A 29 -9.74 -14.74 -11.13
C THR A 29 -9.50 -13.27 -11.46
N TYR A 30 -10.59 -12.52 -11.70
CA TYR A 30 -10.52 -11.07 -11.86
C TYR A 30 -10.02 -10.38 -10.59
N ALA A 31 -10.41 -10.90 -9.41
CA ALA A 31 -9.97 -10.39 -8.12
C ALA A 31 -8.44 -10.42 -7.96
N ALA A 32 -7.75 -11.49 -8.41
CA ALA A 32 -6.29 -11.53 -8.38
C ALA A 32 -5.66 -10.44 -9.26
N ILE A 33 -6.17 -10.23 -10.47
CA ILE A 33 -5.67 -9.17 -11.36
C ILE A 33 -5.89 -7.78 -10.75
N CYS A 34 -7.07 -7.55 -10.16
CA CYS A 34 -7.37 -6.32 -9.45
C CYS A 34 -6.43 -6.08 -8.27
N ARG A 35 -6.10 -7.11 -7.49
CA ARG A 35 -5.13 -7.02 -6.39
C ARG A 35 -3.74 -6.67 -6.91
N TRP A 36 -3.25 -7.35 -7.94
CA TRP A 36 -1.97 -7.02 -8.57
C TRP A 36 -1.92 -5.58 -9.07
N GLY A 37 -2.95 -5.14 -9.80
CA GLY A 37 -3.03 -3.76 -10.30
C GLY A 37 -3.02 -2.75 -9.16
N PHE A 38 -3.82 -3.00 -8.12
CA PHE A 38 -3.88 -2.12 -6.95
C PHE A 38 -2.54 -2.02 -6.22
N CYS A 39 -1.90 -3.15 -5.90
CA CYS A 39 -0.60 -3.19 -5.23
C CYS A 39 0.49 -2.54 -6.09
N TYR A 40 0.50 -2.81 -7.39
CA TYR A 40 1.43 -2.18 -8.33
C TYR A 40 1.23 -0.66 -8.39
N SER A 41 -0.01 -0.20 -8.34
CA SER A 41 -0.33 1.23 -8.27
C SER A 41 0.19 1.87 -6.98
N LEU A 42 0.11 1.19 -5.84
CA LEU A 42 0.64 1.70 -4.58
C LEU A 42 2.17 1.77 -4.58
N SER A 43 2.86 0.83 -5.24
CA SER A 43 4.33 0.84 -5.30
C SER A 43 4.93 1.99 -6.10
N GLN A 44 4.14 2.67 -6.95
CA GLN A 44 4.62 3.82 -7.73
C GLN A 44 4.75 5.14 -6.93
N ASP A 45 4.50 5.11 -5.61
CA ASP A 45 4.60 6.21 -4.62
C ASP A 45 4.05 7.60 -5.07
N SER A 46 3.14 7.60 -6.02
CA SER A 46 2.58 8.80 -6.66
C SER A 46 1.07 8.82 -6.47
N ILE A 47 0.55 10.01 -6.14
CA ILE A 47 -0.90 10.23 -5.97
C ILE A 47 -1.56 10.08 -7.35
N PRO A 48 -2.55 9.18 -7.51
CA PRO A 48 -3.30 9.07 -8.75
C PRO A 48 -3.98 10.39 -9.12
N SER A 49 -4.00 10.72 -10.41
CA SER A 49 -4.72 11.89 -10.90
C SER A 49 -6.22 11.81 -10.53
N PRO A 50 -6.85 12.91 -10.08
CA PRO A 50 -8.24 12.93 -9.64
C PRO A 50 -9.24 12.88 -10.82
N VAL A 51 -9.16 11.83 -11.64
CA VAL A 51 -10.02 11.64 -12.81
C VAL A 51 -11.37 11.10 -12.38
N LYS A 52 -12.47 11.76 -12.79
CA LYS A 52 -13.82 11.26 -12.53
C LYS A 52 -13.99 9.86 -13.14
N LEU A 53 -14.33 8.89 -12.30
CA LEU A 53 -14.57 7.51 -12.74
C LEU A 53 -16.05 7.35 -13.07
N LEU A 54 -16.32 6.71 -14.20
CA LEU A 54 -17.65 6.24 -14.58
C LEU A 54 -17.76 4.76 -14.23
N PHE A 55 -18.87 4.36 -13.62
CA PHE A 55 -19.12 2.98 -13.19
C PHE A 55 -20.31 2.42 -13.97
N ASP A 56 -20.14 2.32 -15.28
CA ASP A 56 -21.16 1.93 -16.27
C ASP A 56 -21.13 0.43 -16.61
N SER A 57 -20.11 -0.31 -16.17
CA SER A 57 -19.97 -1.72 -16.51
C SER A 57 -20.80 -2.66 -15.63
N SER A 58 -21.14 -3.82 -16.19
CA SER A 58 -21.82 -4.89 -15.45
C SER A 58 -20.89 -5.81 -14.66
N LEU A 59 -19.57 -5.63 -14.77
CA LEU A 59 -18.60 -6.40 -13.99
C LEU A 59 -18.59 -5.86 -12.55
N GLU A 60 -18.92 -6.72 -11.59
CA GLU A 60 -18.82 -6.41 -10.17
C GLU A 60 -18.08 -7.52 -9.42
N ILE A 61 -17.28 -7.13 -8.43
CA ILE A 61 -16.56 -8.06 -7.55
C ILE A 61 -16.89 -7.69 -6.10
N SER A 62 -17.35 -8.64 -5.29
CA SER A 62 -17.60 -8.37 -3.86
C SER A 62 -16.30 -8.05 -3.13
N TRP A 63 -16.38 -7.24 -2.08
CA TRP A 63 -15.22 -6.90 -1.27
C TRP A 63 -14.53 -8.14 -0.70
N GLU A 64 -15.32 -9.10 -0.24
CA GLU A 64 -14.84 -10.36 0.34
C GLU A 64 -14.05 -11.17 -0.69
N THR A 65 -14.55 -11.24 -1.93
CA THR A 65 -13.86 -11.91 -3.05
C THR A 65 -12.58 -11.18 -3.43
N PHE A 66 -12.59 -9.84 -3.37
CA PHE A 66 -11.43 -9.02 -3.69
C PHE A 66 -10.31 -9.18 -2.66
N ILE A 67 -10.63 -9.06 -1.36
CA ILE A 67 -9.65 -9.22 -0.28
C ILE A 67 -9.14 -10.66 -0.22
N GLY A 68 -10.04 -11.65 -0.29
CA GLY A 68 -9.70 -13.05 -0.09
C GLY A 68 -8.88 -13.25 1.19
N ASP A 69 -7.75 -13.95 1.08
CA ASP A 69 -6.90 -14.28 2.23
C ASP A 69 -5.92 -13.16 2.63
N THR A 70 -5.95 -12.00 1.96
CA THR A 70 -5.04 -10.87 2.29
C THR A 70 -5.40 -10.17 3.60
N GLY A 71 -6.57 -10.47 4.17
CA GLY A 71 -7.03 -9.93 5.44
C GLY A 71 -7.03 -8.40 5.46
N VAL A 72 -6.25 -7.82 6.37
CA VAL A 72 -6.17 -6.36 6.59
C VAL A 72 -5.07 -5.68 5.78
N ALA A 73 -4.27 -6.42 5.00
CA ALA A 73 -3.08 -5.87 4.34
C ALA A 73 -3.42 -4.78 3.31
N ILE A 74 -4.40 -5.04 2.44
CA ILE A 74 -4.81 -4.09 1.39
C ILE A 74 -5.37 -2.78 1.99
N PRO A 75 -6.34 -2.82 2.94
CA PRO A 75 -6.82 -1.61 3.59
C PRO A 75 -5.73 -0.86 4.35
N ALA A 76 -4.88 -1.58 5.09
CA ALA A 76 -3.81 -0.96 5.86
C ALA A 76 -2.80 -0.26 4.95
N ALA A 77 -2.42 -0.87 3.82
CA ALA A 77 -1.52 -0.28 2.84
C ALA A 77 -2.10 1.02 2.25
N LEU A 78 -3.40 1.04 1.93
CA LEU A 78 -4.05 2.25 1.43
C LEU A 78 -4.10 3.35 2.49
N MET A 79 -4.51 3.02 3.72
CA MET A 79 -4.58 4.00 4.80
C MET A 79 -3.20 4.58 5.10
N GLN A 80 -2.16 3.74 5.09
CA GLN A 80 -0.77 4.16 5.26
C GLN A 80 -0.34 5.10 4.12
N PHE A 81 -0.65 4.77 2.88
CA PHE A 81 -0.38 5.64 1.74
C PHE A 81 -1.06 7.01 1.89
N CYS A 82 -2.36 7.03 2.22
CA CYS A 82 -3.09 8.27 2.44
C CYS A 82 -2.47 9.11 3.57
N TYR A 83 -2.08 8.47 4.68
CA TYR A 83 -1.42 9.14 5.79
C TYR A 83 -0.07 9.76 5.37
N GLN A 84 0.77 9.00 4.66
CA GLN A 84 2.08 9.48 4.18
C GLN A 84 1.96 10.63 3.19
N LYS A 85 0.93 10.64 2.36
CA LYS A 85 0.67 11.70 1.36
C LYS A 85 -0.17 12.86 1.91
N GLY A 86 -0.48 12.87 3.22
CA GLY A 86 -1.27 13.94 3.85
C GLY A 86 -2.71 14.02 3.33
N LEU A 87 -3.26 12.92 2.83
CA LEU A 87 -4.62 12.85 2.31
C LEU A 87 -5.62 12.64 3.47
N PRO A 88 -6.87 13.13 3.34
CA PRO A 88 -7.89 12.91 4.36
C PRO A 88 -8.17 11.42 4.58
N LEU A 89 -8.26 11.01 5.86
CA LEU A 89 -8.55 9.62 6.26
C LEU A 89 -10.04 9.38 6.54
N ASN A 90 -10.93 10.16 5.93
CA ASN A 90 -12.36 9.91 5.98
C ASN A 90 -12.74 8.78 5.01
N SER A 91 -13.88 8.12 5.25
CA SER A 91 -14.30 6.95 4.47
C SER A 91 -14.45 7.25 2.97
N GLU A 92 -14.98 8.42 2.63
CA GLU A 92 -15.18 8.86 1.24
C GLU A 92 -13.84 9.06 0.52
N SER A 93 -12.87 9.71 1.15
CA SER A 93 -11.54 9.93 0.56
C SER A 93 -10.79 8.62 0.41
N ILE A 94 -10.85 7.72 1.40
CA ILE A 94 -10.23 6.40 1.31
C ILE A 94 -10.86 5.60 0.17
N GLN A 95 -12.20 5.55 0.08
CA GLN A 95 -12.90 4.91 -1.03
C GLN A 95 -12.46 5.50 -2.37
N ARG A 96 -12.41 6.83 -2.47
CA ARG A 96 -12.04 7.51 -3.71
C ARG A 96 -10.61 7.18 -4.14
N GLN A 97 -9.67 7.18 -3.19
CA GLN A 97 -8.28 6.79 -3.45
C GLN A 97 -8.17 5.32 -3.86
N PHE A 98 -8.92 4.43 -3.21
CA PHE A 98 -8.98 3.03 -3.59
C PHE A 98 -9.39 2.85 -5.06
N GLU A 99 -10.50 3.48 -5.48
CA GLU A 99 -11.01 3.37 -6.85
C GLU A 99 -10.03 3.95 -7.89
N LEU A 100 -9.40 5.08 -7.57
CA LEU A 100 -8.38 5.70 -8.43
C LEU A 100 -7.13 4.83 -8.58
N HIS A 101 -6.60 4.31 -7.47
CA HIS A 101 -5.45 3.41 -7.49
C HIS A 101 -5.74 2.14 -8.29
N LEU A 102 -6.94 1.57 -8.12
CA LEU A 102 -7.37 0.38 -8.83
C LEU A 102 -7.43 0.62 -10.34
N ALA A 103 -8.12 1.68 -10.78
CA ALA A 103 -8.24 2.01 -12.21
C ALA A 103 -6.86 2.30 -12.84
N ARG A 104 -6.02 3.09 -12.15
CA ARG A 104 -4.66 3.40 -12.60
C ARG A 104 -3.78 2.16 -12.70
N GLY A 105 -3.82 1.31 -11.67
CA GLY A 105 -3.03 0.09 -11.59
C GLY A 105 -3.33 -0.88 -12.73
N ILE A 106 -4.62 -1.09 -13.03
CA ILE A 106 -5.04 -1.89 -14.18
C ILE A 106 -4.52 -1.28 -15.49
N ALA A 107 -4.59 0.05 -15.65
CA ALA A 107 -4.07 0.70 -16.84
C ALA A 107 -2.55 0.52 -17.01
N TYR A 108 -1.78 0.58 -15.92
CA TYR A 108 -0.33 0.31 -15.94
C TYR A 108 -0.01 -1.12 -16.34
N LEU A 109 -0.70 -2.11 -15.77
CA LEU A 109 -0.50 -3.51 -16.15
C LEU A 109 -0.77 -3.74 -17.65
N VAL A 110 -1.80 -3.11 -18.21
CA VAL A 110 -2.06 -3.19 -19.65
C VAL A 110 -0.94 -2.57 -20.48
N GLY A 111 -0.30 -1.49 -20.00
CA GLY A 111 0.85 -0.88 -20.64
C GLY A 111 2.08 -1.80 -20.64
N ILE A 112 2.34 -2.48 -19.53
CA ILE A 112 3.46 -3.42 -19.34
C ILE A 112 3.25 -4.72 -20.15
N LYS A 113 1.99 -5.14 -20.33
CA LYS A 113 1.59 -6.35 -21.07
C LYS A 113 2.20 -7.65 -20.50
N PRO A 114 1.98 -7.98 -19.22
CA PRO A 114 2.47 -9.24 -18.65
C PRO A 114 1.85 -10.44 -19.38
N SER A 115 2.67 -11.48 -19.55
CA SER A 115 2.36 -12.74 -20.22
C SER A 115 2.06 -13.89 -19.25
N GLY A 116 2.50 -13.79 -17.99
CA GLY A 116 2.31 -14.84 -17.00
C GLY A 116 2.55 -14.37 -15.56
N ILE A 117 2.50 -15.30 -14.62
CA ILE A 117 2.73 -15.04 -13.19
C ILE A 117 4.17 -14.57 -12.93
N ASP A 118 5.14 -15.06 -13.70
CA ASP A 118 6.56 -14.71 -13.56
C ASP A 118 6.80 -13.21 -13.75
N ASP A 119 6.10 -12.59 -14.71
CA ASP A 119 6.19 -11.14 -14.94
C ASP A 119 5.65 -10.35 -13.75
N PHE A 120 4.57 -10.81 -13.10
CA PHE A 120 4.06 -10.17 -11.89
C PHE A 120 5.04 -10.28 -10.72
N ILE A 121 5.70 -11.43 -10.58
CA ILE A 121 6.74 -11.63 -9.58
C ILE A 121 7.93 -10.70 -9.88
N GLY A 122 8.35 -10.60 -11.14
CA GLY A 122 9.38 -9.66 -11.59
C GLY A 122 9.06 -8.22 -11.19
N LEU A 123 7.84 -7.74 -11.48
CA LEU A 123 7.39 -6.41 -11.09
C LEU A 123 7.43 -6.18 -9.57
N ALA A 124 7.12 -7.20 -8.77
CA ALA A 124 7.17 -7.12 -7.31
C ALA A 124 8.61 -7.06 -6.76
N LEU A 125 9.56 -7.71 -7.43
CA LEU A 125 10.97 -7.72 -7.03
C LEU A 125 11.70 -6.47 -7.51
N ASP A 126 11.41 -6.00 -8.72
CA ASP A 126 12.04 -4.80 -9.30
C ASP A 126 11.67 -3.52 -8.56
N SER A 127 10.45 -3.44 -8.03
CA SER A 127 10.00 -2.30 -7.22
C SER A 127 10.72 -2.18 -5.87
N ASN A 128 11.36 -3.25 -5.38
CA ASN A 128 12.14 -3.23 -4.14
C ASN A 128 13.58 -2.73 -4.32
N LYS A 129 14.03 -2.40 -5.54
CA LYS A 129 15.39 -1.87 -5.75
C LYS A 129 15.60 -0.43 -5.25
N VAL A 130 14.54 0.29 -4.91
CA VAL A 130 14.61 1.70 -4.50
C VAL A 130 14.56 1.84 -2.98
N LEU A 131 15.71 1.65 -2.30
CA LEU A 131 16.09 2.30 -1.02
C LEU A 131 17.55 1.97 -0.63
N PRO A 132 18.32 2.92 -0.05
CA PRO A 132 18.97 4.06 -0.67
C PRO A 132 20.44 3.77 -1.06
N GLU A 133 20.80 4.03 -2.31
CA GLU A 133 22.20 4.31 -2.68
C GLU A 133 22.41 5.83 -2.59
N LYS A 134 22.94 6.29 -1.45
CA LYS A 134 23.76 7.50 -1.29
C LYS A 134 24.21 7.65 0.17
N ILE A 135 25.21 6.86 0.55
CA ILE A 135 26.26 7.41 1.41
C ILE A 135 27.29 7.93 0.42
N ALA A 136 27.37 9.25 0.30
CA ALA A 136 28.35 9.89 -0.55
C ALA A 136 29.74 9.58 0.01
N ASP A 137 30.53 8.84 -0.75
CA ASP A 137 31.98 8.76 -0.56
C ASP A 137 32.57 10.17 -0.75
N SER A 138 32.97 10.80 0.34
CA SER A 138 33.96 11.87 0.32
C SER A 138 35.28 11.31 0.82
N SER A 139 36.22 11.16 -0.13
CA SER A 139 37.67 11.32 0.06
C SER A 139 38.32 10.58 1.23
N ALA A 140 38.82 9.37 0.96
CA ALA A 140 39.88 8.77 1.76
C ALA A 140 41.25 9.24 1.24
N GLU A 141 41.90 10.11 2.00
CA GLU A 141 43.34 10.37 1.90
C GLU A 141 43.96 10.15 3.30
N SER A 142 44.90 9.20 3.32
CA SER A 142 45.99 8.81 4.26
C SER A 142 46.26 9.68 5.53
N ILE A 143 46.76 9.26 6.71
CA ILE A 143 47.80 8.29 7.16
C ILE A 143 47.58 8.01 8.72
N PRO A 144 48.54 7.50 9.54
CA PRO A 144 48.55 6.17 10.16
C PRO A 144 48.22 6.09 11.67
N THR A 145 48.06 4.85 12.12
CA THR A 145 48.31 4.28 13.46
C THR A 145 48.98 5.20 14.50
N LYS A 146 48.21 5.57 15.53
CA LYS A 146 48.74 5.62 16.91
C LYS A 146 47.61 5.50 17.93
N ILE A 147 47.67 4.43 18.70
CA ILE A 147 46.85 4.15 19.88
C ILE A 147 47.33 5.06 21.02
N ALA A 148 46.42 5.79 21.65
CA ALA A 148 46.53 6.22 23.03
C ALA A 148 45.12 6.42 23.61
N ALA A 149 44.88 5.79 24.75
CA ALA A 149 43.61 5.75 25.45
C ALA A 149 43.16 7.13 25.94
N ILE A 150 41.89 7.45 25.72
CA ILE A 150 41.16 8.49 26.44
C ILE A 150 39.77 7.93 26.75
N ASP A 151 39.48 7.78 28.05
CA ASP A 151 38.19 7.39 28.60
C ASP A 151 37.07 8.34 28.14
N ILE A 152 36.01 7.77 27.55
CA ILE A 152 34.76 8.47 27.24
C ILE A 152 33.62 7.69 27.93
N PRO A 153 32.74 8.37 28.70
CA PRO A 153 31.83 7.72 29.62
C PRO A 153 30.83 6.80 28.91
N ARG A 154 30.56 5.67 29.56
CA ARG A 154 29.48 4.73 29.23
C ARG A 154 28.14 5.46 29.33
N ALA A 155 27.69 6.06 28.23
CA ALA A 155 26.32 6.52 28.08
C ALA A 155 25.42 5.28 28.06
N GLU A 156 24.48 5.24 29.00
CA GLU A 156 23.53 4.15 29.22
C GLU A 156 22.80 3.77 27.93
N VAL A 157 22.76 2.47 27.65
CA VAL A 157 21.78 1.86 26.75
C VAL A 157 20.41 2.07 27.39
N LYS A 158 19.74 3.18 27.04
CA LYS A 158 18.33 3.36 27.40
C LYS A 158 17.53 2.32 26.66
N THR A 159 17.09 1.34 27.44
CA THR A 159 16.18 0.26 27.13
C THR A 159 15.05 0.77 26.24
N LEU A 160 14.76 0.07 25.13
CA LEU A 160 13.62 0.25 24.23
C LEU A 160 12.24 0.01 24.90
N ALA A 161 12.14 0.15 26.21
CA ALA A 161 10.94 -0.10 27.00
C ALA A 161 9.95 1.08 27.05
N GLN A 162 10.16 2.16 26.28
CA GLN A 162 9.30 3.35 26.31
C GLN A 162 8.87 3.89 24.94
N ALA A 163 8.78 3.06 23.91
CA ALA A 163 7.94 3.40 22.76
C ALA A 163 6.47 3.19 23.16
N LYS A 164 5.71 4.28 23.34
CA LYS A 164 4.25 4.18 23.49
C LYS A 164 3.68 3.44 22.29
N PRO A 165 2.80 2.43 22.47
CA PRO A 165 2.17 1.76 21.35
C PRO A 165 1.39 2.80 20.53
N ILE A 166 1.55 2.74 19.21
CA ILE A 166 0.77 3.57 18.28
C ILE A 166 -0.70 3.20 18.51
N LYS A 167 -1.46 4.07 19.18
CA LYS A 167 -2.90 3.92 19.35
C LYS A 167 -3.55 4.16 18.00
N LEU A 168 -4.10 3.10 17.42
CA LEU A 168 -5.01 3.21 16.27
C LEU A 168 -6.27 3.95 16.73
N VAL A 169 -6.72 4.94 15.95
CA VAL A 169 -7.82 5.87 16.29
C VAL A 169 -9.13 5.15 16.71
N TRP A 170 -9.35 3.93 16.23
CA TRP A 170 -10.54 3.12 16.56
C TRP A 170 -10.51 2.50 17.96
N GLN A 171 -9.38 2.53 18.67
CA GLN A 171 -9.28 2.04 20.07
C GLN A 171 -9.61 3.10 21.13
N LEU A 172 -9.79 4.37 20.74
CA LEU A 172 -10.16 5.43 21.69
C LEU A 172 -11.67 5.43 22.00
N ASN A 173 -12.52 4.99 21.07
CA ASN A 173 -13.97 5.11 21.25
C ASN A 173 -14.65 3.88 21.86
N SER A 174 -13.94 2.78 22.13
CA SER A 174 -14.53 1.62 22.83
C SER A 174 -14.37 1.64 24.36
N CYS A 175 -13.60 2.57 24.93
CA CYS A 175 -13.35 2.57 26.38
C CYS A 175 -14.12 3.66 27.15
N ASP A 176 -14.59 4.72 26.48
CA ASP A 176 -15.25 5.85 27.16
C ASP A 176 -16.78 5.72 27.26
N GLU A 177 -17.43 4.86 26.49
CA GLU A 177 -18.88 4.65 26.61
C GLU A 177 -19.30 3.71 27.75
N VAL A 178 -18.37 2.95 28.35
CA VAL A 178 -18.70 2.01 29.45
C VAL A 178 -18.62 2.68 30.84
N ARG A 179 -18.15 3.92 30.94
CA ARG A 179 -18.02 4.65 32.24
C ARG A 179 -19.09 5.71 32.51
N LYS A 180 -20.04 5.95 31.60
CA LYS A 180 -21.20 6.82 31.84
C LYS A 180 -22.50 6.03 31.74
N GLY A 181 -22.71 5.11 32.69
CA GLY A 181 -23.90 4.28 32.74
C GLY A 181 -24.06 3.52 34.04
N LYS A 182 -23.89 4.20 35.19
CA LYS A 182 -24.43 3.77 36.48
C LYS A 182 -25.15 4.94 37.12
N LYS A 183 -26.46 4.96 36.97
CA LYS A 183 -27.39 5.29 38.05
C LYS A 183 -28.21 4.04 38.29
#